data_AF-A0A2U8DL87-F1
#
_entry.id   AF-A0A2U8DL87-F1
#
_cell.length_a   1.000
_cell.length_b   1.000
_cell.length_c   1.000
_cell.angle_alpha   90.00
_cell.angle_beta   90.00
_cell.angle_gamma   90.00
#
_symmetry.space_group_name_H-M   'P 1'
#
loop_
_entity.id
_entity.type
_entity.pdbx_description
1 polymer ?
#
loop_
_entity_poly.entity_id
_entity_poly.type
_entity_poly.pdbx_seq_one_letter_code
_entity_poly.pdbx_strand_id
1 'polypeptide(L)'
;MKDKVLSTIALITIFVPLTVVFFWKPDNPNATVLLIGYFIFVAISFCYALFLFAKKRLRDTDTKVSLGVNSLYLVGILVFVVIPHII
;
A
#
# COMPACT_ATOMS: atom_id res chain seq x y z
N MET A 1 8.32 13.74 19.16
CA MET A 1 7.19 14.22 18.33
C MET A 1 7.36 13.83 16.86
N LYS A 2 8.51 14.15 16.24
CA LYS A 2 8.79 13.82 14.83
C LYS A 2 8.51 12.36 14.47
N ASP A 3 9.06 11.41 15.23
CA ASP A 3 8.90 9.98 14.90
C ASP A 3 7.45 9.49 14.96
N LYS A 4 6.65 10.04 15.88
CA LYS A 4 5.22 9.77 15.98
C LYS A 4 4.48 10.27 14.73
N VAL A 5 4.82 11.46 14.24
CA VAL A 5 4.25 12.01 13.00
C VAL A 5 4.60 11.13 11.80
N LEU A 6 5.86 10.66 11.66
CA LEU A 6 6.24 9.78 10.56
C LEU A 6 5.45 8.46 10.58
N SER A 7 5.30 7.85 11.77
CA SER A 7 4.55 6.61 11.91
C SER A 7 3.05 6.79 11.62
N THR A 8 2.46 7.90 12.08
CA THR A 8 1.07 8.25 11.76
C THR A 8 0.87 8.49 10.26
N ILE A 9 1.82 9.14 9.56
CA ILE A 9 1.76 9.28 8.10
C ILE A 9 1.75 7.89 7.44
N ALA A 10 2.62 6.97 7.87
CA ALA A 10 2.65 5.61 7.34
C ALA A 10 1.29 4.91 7.53
N LEU A 11 0.66 5.08 8.69
CA LEU A 11 -0.66 4.51 8.96
C LEU A 11 -1.75 5.09 8.04
N ILE A 12 -1.79 6.40 7.86
CA ILE A 12 -2.81 7.07 7.05
C ILE A 12 -2.72 6.64 5.57
N THR A 13 -1.51 6.38 5.06
CA THR A 13 -1.35 5.97 3.65
C THR A 13 -2.04 4.65 3.31
N ILE A 14 -2.37 3.80 4.29
CA ILE A 14 -3.13 2.56 4.08
C ILE A 14 -4.54 2.83 3.51
N PHE A 15 -5.15 3.96 3.85
CA PHE A 15 -6.52 4.25 3.45
C PHE A 15 -6.63 4.62 1.97
N VAL A 16 -5.55 5.08 1.33
CA VAL A 16 -5.59 5.46 -0.09
C VAL A 16 -5.86 4.22 -0.96
N PRO A 17 -5.09 3.12 -0.89
CA PRO A 17 -5.42 1.89 -1.61
C PRO A 17 -6.83 1.35 -1.32
N LEU A 18 -7.34 1.52 -0.09
CA LEU A 18 -8.67 1.06 0.28
C LEU A 18 -9.78 1.75 -0.53
N THR A 19 -9.56 2.99 -1.00
CA THR A 19 -10.56 3.70 -1.79
C THR A 19 -10.78 3.11 -3.19
N VAL A 20 -9.89 2.22 -3.67
CA VAL A 20 -10.06 1.51 -4.94
C VAL A 20 -11.42 0.82 -5.05
N VAL A 21 -11.95 0.30 -3.93
CA VAL A 21 -13.24 -0.39 -3.87
C VAL A 21 -14.41 0.52 -4.27
N PHE A 22 -14.28 1.84 -4.06
CA PHE A 22 -15.33 2.81 -4.41
C PHE A 22 -15.17 3.39 -5.82
N PHE A 23 -13.93 3.52 -6.30
CA PHE A 23 -13.63 4.19 -7.57
C PHE A 23 -13.41 3.23 -8.74
N TRP A 24 -13.11 1.96 -8.48
CA TRP A 24 -12.92 0.98 -9.52
C TRP A 24 -14.27 0.52 -10.09
N LYS A 25 -14.42 0.69 -11.40
CA LYS A 25 -15.55 0.18 -12.18
C LYS A 25 -14.98 -0.56 -13.39
N PRO A 26 -15.27 -1.85 -13.57
CA PRO A 26 -14.66 -2.66 -14.63
C PRO A 26 -14.99 -2.13 -16.04
N ASP A 27 -16.15 -1.51 -16.21
CA ASP A 27 -16.60 -0.96 -17.51
C ASP A 27 -15.97 0.41 -17.85
N ASN A 28 -15.19 1.00 -16.94
CA ASN A 28 -14.55 2.29 -17.18
C ASN A 28 -13.27 2.10 -18.02
N PRO A 29 -13.10 2.80 -19.16
CA PRO A 29 -11.88 2.71 -19.97
C PRO A 29 -10.61 3.09 -19.20
N ASN A 30 -10.75 3.87 -18.12
CA ASN A 30 -9.63 4.29 -17.27
C ASN A 30 -9.39 3.35 -16.07
N ALA A 31 -10.13 2.25 -15.92
CA ALA A 31 -10.05 1.37 -14.77
C ALA A 31 -8.64 0.79 -14.54
N THR A 32 -7.96 0.39 -15.63
CA THR A 32 -6.61 -0.16 -15.60
C THR A 32 -5.59 0.88 -15.13
N VAL A 33 -5.68 2.12 -15.65
CA VAL A 33 -4.79 3.22 -15.25
C VAL A 33 -4.98 3.56 -13.77
N LEU A 34 -6.23 3.56 -13.30
CA LEU A 34 -6.57 3.76 -11.89
C LEU A 34 -5.91 2.69 -11.00
N LEU A 35 -6.01 1.41 -11.40
CA LEU A 35 -5.38 0.30 -10.67
C LEU A 35 -3.86 0.40 -10.62
N ILE A 36 -3.22 0.76 -11.73
CA ILE A 36 -1.76 0.97 -11.79
C ILE A 36 -1.35 2.09 -10.83
N GLY A 37 -2.10 3.19 -10.79
CA GLY A 37 -1.87 4.28 -9.84
C GLY A 37 -1.92 3.81 -8.39
N TYR A 38 -2.93 3.02 -8.02
CA TYR A 38 -3.01 2.42 -6.68
C TYR A 38 -1.86 1.46 -6.40
N PHE A 39 -1.46 0.63 -7.36
CA PHE A 39 -0.34 -0.29 -7.18
C PHE A 39 0.97 0.45 -6.90
N ILE A 40 1.28 1.50 -7.66
CA ILE A 40 2.46 2.34 -7.43
C ILE A 40 2.40 2.96 -6.02
N PHE A 41 1.23 3.45 -5.61
CA PHE A 41 1.04 4.03 -4.29
C PHE A 41 1.28 3.01 -3.17
N VAL A 42 0.74 1.79 -3.29
CA VAL A 42 0.97 0.68 -2.35
C VAL A 42 2.46 0.37 -2.26
N ALA A 43 3.16 0.27 -3.38
CA ALA A 43 4.60 -0.03 -3.39
C ALA A 43 5.43 1.04 -2.68
N ILE A 44 5.12 2.33 -2.92
CA ILE A 44 5.78 3.45 -2.24
C ILE A 44 5.48 3.43 -0.74
N SER A 45 4.23 3.22 -0.35
CA SER A 45 3.81 3.15 1.06
C SER A 45 4.46 1.98 1.79
N PHE A 46 4.54 0.81 1.15
CA PHE A 46 5.29 -0.34 1.67
C PHE A 46 6.78 0.00 1.88
N CYS A 47 7.44 0.55 0.86
CA CYS A 47 8.85 0.95 0.96
C CYS A 47 9.08 1.96 2.09
N TYR A 48 8.16 2.92 2.26
CA TYR A 48 8.20 3.88 3.35
C TYR A 48 8.07 3.20 4.73
N ALA A 49 7.06 2.36 4.92
CA ALA A 49 6.86 1.61 6.17
C ALA A 49 8.04 0.68 6.48
N LEU A 50 8.61 0.03 5.46
CA LEU A 50 9.79 -0.82 5.58
C LEU A 50 11.02 0.00 5.98
N PHE A 51 11.22 1.18 5.41
CA PHE A 51 12.29 2.09 5.80
C PHE A 51 12.15 2.54 7.27
N LEU A 52 10.94 2.90 7.71
CA LEU A 52 10.68 3.25 9.10
C LEU A 52 10.99 2.08 10.04
N PHE A 53 10.54 0.88 9.68
CA PHE A 53 10.72 -0.31 10.49
C PHE A 53 12.18 -0.79 10.57
N ALA A 54 12.87 -0.86 9.43
CA ALA A 54 14.19 -1.46 9.31
C ALA A 54 15.33 -0.47 9.57
N LYS A 55 15.27 0.74 8.97
CA LYS A 55 16.36 1.73 9.08
C LYS A 55 16.17 2.67 10.25
N LYS A 56 14.98 3.24 10.43
CA LYS A 56 14.70 4.13 11.58
C LYS A 56 14.44 3.36 12.88
N ARG A 57 14.27 2.03 12.81
CA ARG A 57 13.91 1.15 13.93
C ARG A 57 12.64 1.61 14.67
N LEU A 58 11.75 2.31 13.97
CA LEU A 58 10.44 2.70 14.49
C LEU A 58 9.52 1.50 14.36
N ARG A 59 9.31 0.83 15.50
CA ARG A 59 8.57 -0.45 15.60
C ARG A 59 7.31 -0.30 16.45
N ASP A 60 6.78 0.91 16.51
CA ASP A 60 5.51 1.18 17.14
C ASP A 60 4.37 0.54 16.33
N THR A 61 3.17 0.52 16.92
CA THR A 61 2.00 -0.16 16.37
C THR A 61 1.63 0.39 15.00
N ASP A 62 1.71 1.71 14.80
CA ASP A 62 1.29 2.36 13.56
C ASP A 62 2.17 1.92 12.38
N THR A 63 3.51 1.90 12.57
CA THR A 63 4.44 1.43 11.53
C THR A 63 4.25 -0.06 11.26
N LYS A 64 4.04 -0.88 12.28
CA LYS A 64 3.82 -2.33 12.12
C LYS A 64 2.53 -2.63 11.34
N VAL A 65 1.45 -1.94 11.68
CA VAL A 65 0.16 -2.08 10.99
C VAL A 65 0.31 -1.61 9.55
N SER A 66 0.94 -0.46 9.32
CA SER A 66 1.23 0.03 7.96
C SER A 66 2.03 -0.95 7.13
N LEU A 67 3.11 -1.51 7.68
CA LEU A 67 3.91 -2.50 7.00
C LEU A 67 3.11 -3.76 6.69
N GLY A 68 2.35 -4.27 7.66
CA GLY A 68 1.53 -5.47 7.51
C GLY A 68 0.44 -5.32 6.44
N VAL A 69 -0.32 -4.23 6.49
CA VAL A 69 -1.43 -4.03 5.54
C VAL A 69 -0.90 -3.75 4.13
N ASN A 70 0.13 -2.92 3.97
CA ASN A 70 0.74 -2.71 2.64
C ASN A 70 1.38 -3.99 2.08
N SER A 71 1.94 -4.87 2.94
CA SER A 71 2.41 -6.19 2.51
C SER A 71 1.26 -7.05 2.00
N LEU A 72 0.12 -7.06 2.70
CA LEU A 72 -1.08 -7.79 2.29
C LEU A 72 -1.58 -7.28 0.93
N TYR A 73 -1.60 -5.96 0.71
CA TYR A 73 -1.95 -5.37 -0.58
C TYR A 73 -1.01 -5.82 -1.70
N LEU A 74 0.31 -5.77 -1.49
CA LEU A 74 1.29 -6.23 -2.48
C LEU A 74 1.12 -7.72 -2.80
N VAL A 75 0.98 -8.57 -1.78
CA VAL A 75 0.77 -10.01 -1.98
C VAL A 75 -0.54 -10.26 -2.74
N GLY A 76 -1.62 -9.58 -2.37
CA GLY A 76 -2.90 -9.68 -3.07
C GLY A 76 -2.75 -9.31 -4.55
N ILE A 77 -2.07 -8.20 -4.85
CA ILE A 77 -1.86 -7.78 -6.24
C ILE A 77 -0.99 -8.78 -7.00
N LEU A 78 0.10 -9.27 -6.39
CA LEU A 78 0.95 -10.28 -7.02
C LEU A 78 0.18 -11.56 -7.35
N VAL A 79 -0.59 -12.07 -6.39
CA VAL A 79 -1.31 -13.35 -6.53
C VAL A 79 -2.50 -13.24 -7.49
N PHE A 80 -3.30 -12.18 -7.40
CA PHE A 80 -4.54 -12.07 -8.17
C PHE A 80 -4.39 -11.35 -9.51
N VAL A 81 -3.36 -10.53 -9.69
CA VAL A 81 -3.18 -9.72 -10.92
C VAL A 81 -1.96 -10.18 -11.71
N VAL A 82 -0.80 -10.28 -11.06
CA VAL A 82 0.47 -10.51 -11.77
C VAL A 82 0.64 -11.98 -12.17
N ILE A 83 0.50 -12.92 -11.24
CA ILE A 83 0.69 -14.36 -11.51
C ILE A 83 -0.23 -14.85 -12.65
N PRO A 84 -1.54 -14.55 -12.67
CA PRO A 84 -2.43 -14.99 -13.74
C PRO A 84 -2.13 -14.41 -15.13
N HIS A 85 -1.36 -13.33 -15.22
CA HIS A 85 -0.94 -12.76 -16.51
C HIS A 85 0.38 -13.35 -17.02
N ILE A 86 1.11 -14.10 -16.18
CA ILE A 86 2.42 -14.69 -16.51
C ILE A 86 2.30 -16.17 -16.87
N ILE A 87 1.33 -16.88 -16.28
CA ILE A 87 1.02 -18.31 -16.53
C ILE A 87 -0.03 -18.41 -17.63
#